data_AF-A0A814SYZ8-F1
#
_entry.id   AF-A0A814SYZ8-F1
#
_cell.length_a   1.000
_cell.length_b   1.000
_cell.length_c   1.000
_cell.angle_alpha   90.00
_cell.angle_beta   90.00
_cell.angle_gamma   90.00
#
_symmetry.space_group_name_H-M   'P 1'
#
loop_
_entity.id
_entity.type
_entity.pdbx_description
1 polymer ?
#
loop_
_entity_poly.entity_id
_entity_poly.type
_entity_poly.pdbx_seq_one_letter_code
_entity_poly.pdbx_strand_id
1 'polypeptide(L)'
;MAMSQAERAKKYREKIKKDTVKYKAAKAKARVRGNSKREKLTGLDLAAFRLKNKINQVNFRKSKKKRLNTKTVSSSFKNRQSFGKSLKKVNSFLPKCDKKKKIIVQHLAQKFGLISKPTHHRTSVQLSTKLKKDIHNFNVHDDVSYQLPGKRDTILVQDDDGQKTTYQKRISINNLRENYELFREENKNVDLSRSAFADLRPPFVVCKVALAHRVCVCVYHANVDLFLKSFDKCIAGKVCSSLETVTQSLVCNTENEECMFSQCPLCENFFRDEVEQKVIDGNVQIKWLQWGNKNGRAEKKEYSGSVDEAVQLLESKIA
;
A
#
# COMPACT_ATOMS: atom_id res chain seq x y z
N MET A 1 -8.58 13.32 -54.77
CA MET A 1 -9.36 14.59 -54.76
C MET A 1 -8.49 15.72 -55.26
N ALA A 2 -8.94 16.46 -56.28
CA ALA A 2 -8.20 17.60 -56.80
C ALA A 2 -8.12 18.70 -55.72
N MET A 3 -6.90 19.09 -55.31
CA MET A 3 -6.72 20.17 -54.34
C MET A 3 -7.34 21.46 -54.86
N SER A 4 -8.03 22.19 -53.98
CA SER A 4 -8.57 23.51 -54.31
C SER A 4 -7.45 24.50 -54.64
N GLN A 5 -7.75 25.54 -55.41
CA GLN A 5 -6.78 26.57 -55.78
C GLN A 5 -6.19 27.27 -54.53
N ALA A 6 -7.01 27.47 -53.49
CA ALA A 6 -6.60 28.04 -52.21
C ALA A 6 -5.58 27.16 -51.48
N GLU A 7 -5.77 25.85 -51.48
CA GLU A 7 -4.85 24.89 -50.86
C GLU A 7 -3.53 24.79 -51.62
N ARG A 8 -3.57 24.80 -52.96
CA ARG A 8 -2.35 24.84 -53.80
C ARG A 8 -1.54 26.11 -53.51
N ALA A 9 -2.20 27.27 -53.42
CA ALA A 9 -1.56 28.52 -53.08
C ALA A 9 -0.97 28.51 -51.65
N LYS A 10 -1.66 27.88 -50.69
CA LYS A 10 -1.16 27.72 -49.31
C LYS A 10 0.09 26.86 -49.26
N LYS A 11 0.07 25.68 -49.88
CA LYS A 11 1.24 24.78 -49.96
C LYS A 11 2.43 25.44 -50.65
N TYR A 12 2.20 26.19 -51.73
CA TYR A 12 3.25 26.96 -52.40
C TYR A 12 3.89 28.01 -51.48
N ARG A 13 3.07 28.76 -50.73
CA ARG A 13 3.56 29.74 -49.74
C ARG A 13 4.37 29.09 -48.62
N GLU A 14 3.93 27.93 -48.15
CA GLU A 14 4.65 27.15 -47.13
C GLU A 14 5.98 26.62 -47.65
N LYS A 15 6.02 26.14 -48.91
CA LYS A 15 7.26 25.71 -49.58
C LYS A 15 8.26 26.85 -49.72
N ILE A 16 7.82 28.04 -50.14
CA ILE A 16 8.69 29.22 -50.22
C ILE A 16 9.21 29.64 -48.84
N LYS A 17 8.39 29.56 -47.78
CA LYS A 17 8.82 29.96 -46.43
C LYS A 17 9.92 29.07 -45.83
N LYS A 18 10.03 27.81 -46.28
CA LYS A 18 11.10 26.90 -45.84
C LYS A 18 12.46 27.29 -46.42
N ASP A 19 12.49 27.84 -47.64
CA ASP A 19 13.71 28.32 -48.30
C ASP A 19 13.92 29.81 -47.99
N THR A 20 14.85 30.10 -47.09
CA THR A 20 15.08 31.46 -46.57
C THR A 20 15.53 32.44 -47.67
N VAL A 21 16.29 31.96 -48.66
CA VAL A 21 16.81 32.78 -49.77
C VAL A 21 15.67 33.12 -50.72
N LYS A 22 14.88 32.13 -51.15
CA LYS A 22 13.71 32.36 -52.02
C LYS A 22 12.65 33.22 -51.34
N TYR A 23 12.44 33.03 -50.03
CA TYR A 23 11.51 33.87 -49.26
C TYR A 23 11.94 35.34 -49.23
N LYS A 24 13.22 35.61 -48.97
CA LYS A 24 13.77 36.98 -48.98
C LYS A 24 13.67 37.62 -50.38
N ALA A 25 14.03 36.88 -51.44
CA ALA A 25 13.93 37.35 -52.82
C ALA A 25 12.47 37.64 -53.24
N ALA A 26 11.53 36.77 -52.87
CA ALA A 26 10.10 36.99 -53.12
C ALA A 26 9.57 38.23 -52.39
N LYS A 27 10.00 38.45 -51.14
CA LYS A 27 9.65 39.64 -50.35
C LYS A 27 10.23 40.92 -50.95
N ALA A 28 11.47 40.88 -51.44
CA ALA A 28 12.09 42.00 -52.16
C ALA A 28 11.32 42.33 -53.45
N LYS A 29 11.01 41.34 -54.30
CA LYS A 29 10.19 41.52 -55.50
C LYS A 29 8.79 42.06 -55.20
N ALA A 30 8.18 41.66 -54.08
CA ALA A 30 6.88 42.19 -53.67
C ALA A 30 6.95 43.65 -53.20
N ARG A 31 8.03 44.04 -52.51
CA ARG A 31 8.29 45.43 -52.12
C ARG A 31 8.50 46.32 -53.34
N VAL A 32 9.33 45.89 -54.29
CA VAL A 32 9.55 46.61 -55.56
C VAL A 32 8.24 46.81 -56.32
N ARG A 33 7.41 45.76 -56.46
CA ARG A 33 6.07 45.87 -57.09
C ARG A 33 5.11 46.80 -56.34
N GLY A 34 5.22 46.88 -55.02
CA GLY A 34 4.44 47.80 -54.20
C GLY A 34 4.90 49.25 -54.32
N ASN A 35 6.21 49.46 -54.42
CA ASN A 35 6.83 50.77 -54.58
C ASN A 35 6.67 51.32 -56.00
N SER A 36 6.78 50.47 -57.03
CA SER A 36 6.59 50.88 -58.42
C SER A 36 5.18 51.42 -58.69
N LYS A 37 4.16 50.90 -57.98
CA LYS A 37 2.80 51.45 -58.02
C LYS A 37 2.69 52.82 -57.35
N ARG A 38 3.58 53.15 -56.41
CA ARG A 38 3.62 54.44 -55.71
C ARG A 38 4.46 55.46 -56.48
N GLU A 39 5.56 55.02 -57.09
CA GLU A 39 6.46 55.84 -57.91
C GLU A 39 5.80 56.31 -59.20
N LYS A 40 4.88 55.52 -59.77
CA LYS A 40 4.10 55.89 -60.97
C LYS A 40 2.96 56.89 -60.71
N LEU A 41 2.70 57.28 -59.46
CA LEU A 41 1.63 58.21 -59.10
C LEU A 41 2.21 59.60 -58.83
N THR A 42 1.71 60.61 -59.54
CA THR A 42 2.11 62.01 -59.38
C THR A 42 0.89 62.91 -59.15
N GLY A 43 1.09 64.10 -58.58
CA GLY A 43 0.05 65.13 -58.43
C GLY A 43 -1.21 64.68 -57.66
N LEU A 44 -2.37 64.91 -58.25
CA LEU A 44 -3.69 64.68 -57.65
C LEU A 44 -3.96 63.19 -57.34
N ASP A 45 -3.46 62.27 -58.17
CA ASP A 45 -3.64 60.83 -57.96
C ASP A 45 -2.85 60.32 -56.74
N LEU A 46 -1.67 60.89 -56.49
CA LEU A 46 -0.90 60.57 -55.29
C LEU A 46 -1.61 61.06 -54.02
N ALA A 47 -2.24 62.24 -54.08
CA ALA A 47 -3.03 62.79 -52.98
C ALA A 47 -4.27 61.92 -52.70
N ALA A 48 -5.01 61.51 -53.74
CA ALA A 48 -6.15 60.60 -53.61
C ALA A 48 -5.75 59.23 -53.03
N PHE A 49 -4.61 58.67 -53.47
CA PHE A 49 -4.07 57.42 -52.92
C PHE A 49 -3.69 57.55 -51.44
N ARG A 50 -3.06 58.65 -51.04
CA ARG A 50 -2.72 58.94 -49.63
C ARG A 50 -3.98 59.09 -48.77
N LEU A 51 -4.99 59.81 -49.26
CA LEU A 51 -6.27 60.00 -48.56
C LEU A 51 -7.00 58.66 -48.37
N LYS A 52 -7.09 57.83 -49.41
CA LYS A 52 -7.68 56.49 -49.34
C LYS A 52 -6.96 55.60 -48.33
N ASN A 53 -5.63 55.65 -48.28
CA ASN A 53 -4.87 54.92 -47.26
C ASN A 53 -5.11 55.44 -45.83
N LYS A 54 -5.24 56.77 -45.65
CA LYS A 54 -5.58 57.38 -44.36
C LYS A 54 -6.96 56.92 -43.89
N ILE A 55 -7.96 56.93 -44.78
CA ILE A 55 -9.33 56.44 -44.51
C ILE A 55 -9.31 54.96 -44.15
N ASN A 56 -8.62 54.13 -44.92
CA ASN A 56 -8.49 52.70 -44.63
C ASN A 56 -7.83 52.43 -43.27
N GLN A 57 -6.81 53.21 -42.92
CA GLN A 57 -6.15 53.10 -41.62
C GLN A 57 -7.08 53.51 -40.47
N VAL A 58 -7.87 54.57 -40.66
CA VAL A 58 -8.90 55.00 -39.69
C VAL A 58 -9.97 53.93 -39.53
N ASN A 59 -10.49 53.36 -40.62
CA ASN A 59 -11.50 52.31 -40.60
C ASN A 59 -10.97 51.01 -39.96
N PHE A 60 -9.71 50.67 -40.19
CA PHE A 60 -9.05 49.57 -39.50
C PHE A 60 -8.95 49.82 -37.99
N ARG A 61 -8.57 51.04 -37.57
CA ARG A 61 -8.53 51.43 -36.15
C ARG A 61 -9.92 51.41 -35.51
N LYS A 62 -10.94 51.94 -36.19
CA LYS A 62 -12.34 51.94 -35.75
C LYS A 62 -12.89 50.52 -35.60
N SER A 63 -12.68 49.65 -36.58
CA SER A 63 -13.10 48.24 -36.50
C SER A 63 -12.38 47.45 -35.41
N LYS A 64 -11.08 47.74 -35.18
CA LYS A 64 -10.32 47.18 -34.05
C LYS A 64 -10.89 47.65 -32.70
N LYS A 65 -11.25 48.92 -32.57
CA LYS A 65 -11.90 49.49 -31.36
C LYS A 65 -13.30 48.91 -31.14
N LYS A 66 -14.10 48.76 -32.20
CA LYS A 66 -15.44 48.12 -32.14
C LYS A 66 -15.35 46.66 -31.68
N ARG A 67 -14.38 45.88 -32.17
CA ARG A 67 -14.10 44.50 -31.72
C ARG A 67 -13.64 44.39 -30.26
N LEU A 68 -13.08 45.46 -29.70
CA LEU A 68 -12.72 45.53 -28.28
C LEU A 68 -13.96 45.84 -27.42
N ASN A 69 -14.89 46.66 -27.92
CA ASN A 69 -16.08 47.08 -27.19
C ASN A 69 -17.23 46.06 -27.25
N THR A 70 -17.35 45.21 -28.27
CA THR A 70 -18.48 44.27 -28.43
C THR A 70 -18.31 42.92 -27.70
N LYS A 71 -17.45 42.82 -26.68
CA LYS A 71 -17.38 41.62 -25.83
C LYS A 71 -17.67 41.96 -24.37
N THR A 72 -18.96 42.05 -24.08
CA THR A 72 -19.56 41.68 -22.80
C THR A 72 -19.30 40.21 -22.51
N VAL A 73 -18.13 39.91 -21.95
CA VAL A 73 -17.99 38.84 -20.95
C VAL A 73 -16.92 39.34 -19.99
N SER A 74 -17.31 39.51 -18.74
CA SER A 74 -16.41 39.70 -17.59
C SER A 74 -15.13 38.89 -17.79
N SER A 75 -14.04 39.57 -18.14
CA SER A 75 -12.74 38.94 -18.24
C SER A 75 -11.82 39.80 -17.41
N SER A 76 -11.35 39.28 -16.28
CA SER A 76 -10.30 39.90 -15.45
C SER A 76 -8.98 40.12 -16.22
N PHE A 77 -8.93 39.78 -17.51
CA PHE A 77 -7.82 40.00 -18.41
C PHE A 77 -7.99 41.30 -19.22
N LYS A 78 -6.92 42.12 -19.23
CA LYS A 78 -6.89 43.44 -19.90
C LYS A 78 -7.21 43.43 -21.40
N ASN A 79 -6.94 42.32 -22.11
CA ASN A 79 -7.34 42.18 -23.52
C ASN A 79 -7.45 40.69 -23.97
N ARG A 80 -8.09 40.45 -25.12
CA ARG A 80 -8.23 39.10 -25.70
C ARG A 80 -6.89 38.42 -26.01
N GLN A 81 -5.86 39.20 -26.33
CA GLN A 81 -4.53 38.67 -26.64
C GLN A 81 -3.86 38.13 -25.38
N SER A 82 -4.00 38.81 -24.23
CA SER A 82 -3.50 38.35 -22.94
C SER A 82 -4.23 37.08 -22.50
N PHE A 83 -5.55 37.03 -22.65
CA PHE A 83 -6.33 35.81 -22.40
C PHE A 83 -5.85 34.63 -23.27
N GLY A 84 -5.68 34.84 -24.58
CA GLY A 84 -5.18 33.81 -25.49
C GLY A 84 -3.77 33.33 -25.16
N LYS A 85 -2.88 34.24 -24.73
CA LYS A 85 -1.52 33.88 -24.26
C LYS A 85 -1.59 33.04 -22.97
N SER A 86 -2.42 33.43 -22.01
CA SER A 86 -2.62 32.67 -20.77
C SER A 86 -3.18 31.28 -21.03
N LEU A 87 -4.23 31.16 -21.87
CA LEU A 87 -4.77 29.87 -22.27
C LEU A 87 -3.74 28.98 -22.96
N LYS A 88 -2.89 29.56 -23.83
CA LYS A 88 -1.84 28.79 -24.51
C LYS A 88 -0.83 28.22 -23.53
N LYS A 89 -0.44 28.99 -22.50
CA LYS A 89 0.43 28.52 -21.42
C LYS A 89 -0.22 27.36 -20.65
N VAL A 90 -1.47 27.51 -20.23
CA VAL A 90 -2.18 26.43 -19.50
C VAL A 90 -2.27 25.17 -20.37
N ASN A 91 -2.65 25.30 -21.63
CA ASN A 91 -2.75 24.17 -22.54
C ASN A 91 -1.40 23.47 -22.82
N SER A 92 -0.27 24.18 -22.76
CA SER A 92 1.05 23.54 -22.90
C SER A 92 1.45 22.69 -21.69
N PHE A 93 0.90 22.97 -20.51
CA PHE A 93 1.15 22.19 -19.30
C PHE A 93 0.18 21.03 -19.10
N LEU A 94 -0.94 21.00 -19.85
CA LEU A 94 -1.88 19.88 -19.77
C LEU A 94 -1.33 18.63 -20.49
N PRO A 95 -1.66 17.41 -20.02
CA PRO A 95 -1.23 16.18 -20.67
C PRO A 95 -1.66 16.10 -22.14
N LYS A 96 -0.92 15.40 -23.00
CA LYS A 96 -1.28 15.25 -24.44
C LYS A 96 -2.60 14.48 -24.66
N CYS A 97 -2.89 13.49 -23.82
CA CYS A 97 -4.07 12.63 -23.90
C CYS A 97 -5.36 13.35 -23.50
N ASP A 98 -6.36 13.37 -24.37
CA ASP A 98 -7.60 14.13 -24.16
C ASP A 98 -8.45 13.62 -22.98
N LYS A 99 -8.45 12.33 -22.69
CA LYS A 99 -9.12 11.77 -21.50
C LYS A 99 -8.54 12.37 -20.21
N LYS A 100 -7.21 12.41 -20.09
CA LYS A 100 -6.51 12.98 -18.94
C LYS A 100 -6.75 14.49 -18.82
N LYS A 101 -6.78 15.23 -19.94
CA LYS A 101 -7.12 16.66 -19.94
C LYS A 101 -8.51 16.91 -19.35
N LYS A 102 -9.52 16.16 -19.78
CA LYS A 102 -10.90 16.31 -19.31
C LYS A 102 -11.00 16.11 -17.80
N ILE A 103 -10.39 15.05 -17.26
CA ILE A 103 -10.40 14.74 -15.83
C ILE A 103 -9.75 15.88 -15.01
N ILE A 104 -8.58 16.37 -15.45
CA ILE A 104 -7.88 17.45 -14.74
C ILE A 104 -8.69 18.74 -14.76
N VAL A 105 -9.27 19.11 -15.91
CA VAL A 105 -10.11 20.31 -16.01
C VAL A 105 -11.36 20.18 -15.14
N GLN A 106 -11.98 18.99 -15.09
CA GLN A 106 -13.12 18.72 -14.22
C GLN A 106 -12.75 18.86 -12.74
N HIS A 107 -11.62 18.31 -12.31
CA HIS A 107 -11.12 18.48 -10.94
C HIS A 107 -10.80 19.93 -10.60
N LEU A 108 -10.19 20.68 -11.52
CA LEU A 108 -9.93 22.12 -11.33
C LEU A 108 -11.25 22.89 -11.21
N ALA A 109 -12.23 22.60 -12.07
CA ALA A 109 -13.55 23.21 -12.00
C ALA A 109 -14.25 22.92 -10.67
N GLN A 110 -14.13 21.69 -10.14
CA GLN A 110 -14.61 21.35 -8.81
C GLN A 110 -13.87 22.11 -7.69
N LYS A 111 -12.55 22.27 -7.80
CA LYS A 111 -11.74 23.02 -6.83
C LYS A 111 -12.11 24.50 -6.79
N PHE A 112 -12.42 25.10 -7.95
CA PHE A 112 -12.85 26.50 -8.05
C PHE A 112 -14.36 26.69 -7.80
N GLY A 113 -15.09 25.64 -7.39
CA GLY A 113 -16.52 25.73 -7.08
C GLY A 113 -17.42 25.94 -8.29
N LEU A 114 -16.91 25.71 -9.51
CA LEU A 114 -17.70 25.81 -10.75
C LEU A 114 -18.58 24.58 -10.99
N ILE A 115 -18.19 23.43 -10.42
CA ILE A 115 -18.90 22.16 -10.51
C ILE A 115 -18.96 21.57 -9.09
N SER A 116 -20.13 21.08 -8.67
CA SER A 116 -20.24 20.37 -7.39
C SER A 116 -19.42 19.07 -7.43
N LYS A 117 -18.75 18.74 -6.33
CA LYS A 117 -18.16 17.41 -6.19
C LYS A 117 -19.31 16.39 -6.16
N PRO A 118 -19.23 15.25 -6.86
CA PRO A 118 -20.23 14.20 -6.73
C PRO A 118 -20.28 13.79 -5.26
N THR A 119 -21.42 14.03 -4.62
CA THR A 119 -21.70 13.53 -3.28
C THR A 119 -21.90 12.03 -3.43
N HIS A 120 -20.89 11.25 -3.05
CA HIS A 120 -21.10 9.82 -2.86
C HIS A 120 -21.98 9.67 -1.62
N HIS A 121 -23.28 9.52 -1.83
CA HIS A 121 -24.15 8.98 -0.80
C HIS A 121 -23.72 7.53 -0.59
N ARG A 122 -22.82 7.30 0.37
CA ARG A 122 -22.65 5.96 0.92
C ARG A 122 -23.96 5.65 1.61
N THR A 123 -24.83 4.90 0.94
CA THR A 123 -25.86 4.15 1.64
C THR A 123 -25.11 3.19 2.54
N SER A 124 -24.87 3.58 3.79
CA SER A 124 -24.51 2.62 4.82
C SER A 124 -25.75 1.76 4.98
N VAL A 125 -25.82 0.66 4.22
CA VAL A 125 -26.77 -0.40 4.51
C VAL A 125 -26.42 -0.82 5.93
N GLN A 126 -27.22 -0.37 6.89
CA GLN A 126 -26.99 -0.69 8.27
C GLN A 126 -27.15 -2.20 8.41
N LEU A 127 -26.10 -2.86 8.90
CA LEU A 127 -26.15 -4.28 9.20
C LEU A 127 -27.31 -4.54 10.15
N SER A 128 -28.08 -5.59 9.87
CA SER A 128 -29.26 -5.92 10.67
C SER A 128 -28.86 -6.15 12.13
N THR A 129 -29.72 -5.70 13.05
CA THR A 129 -29.49 -5.87 14.49
C THR A 129 -29.40 -7.34 14.88
N LYS A 130 -30.15 -8.20 14.19
CA LYS A 130 -30.08 -9.65 14.32
C LYS A 130 -28.67 -10.17 14.01
N LEU A 131 -28.12 -9.80 12.86
CA LEU A 131 -26.79 -10.25 12.45
C LEU A 131 -25.69 -9.81 13.43
N LYS A 132 -25.79 -8.58 13.96
CA LYS A 132 -24.85 -8.12 15.00
C LYS A 132 -24.89 -8.99 16.25
N LYS A 133 -26.10 -9.39 16.69
CA LYS A 133 -26.28 -10.31 17.82
C LYS A 133 -25.75 -11.71 17.52
N ASP A 134 -25.98 -12.22 16.31
CA ASP A 134 -25.49 -13.54 15.91
C ASP A 134 -23.95 -13.57 15.93
N ILE A 135 -23.29 -12.52 15.40
CA ILE A 135 -21.82 -12.38 15.45
C ILE A 135 -21.32 -12.26 16.90
N HIS A 136 -22.01 -11.47 17.73
CA HIS A 136 -21.68 -11.34 19.14
C HIS A 136 -21.71 -12.69 19.84
N ASN A 137 -22.82 -13.44 19.69
CA ASN A 137 -23.02 -14.74 20.33
C ASN A 137 -22.00 -15.76 19.84
N PHE A 138 -21.76 -15.83 18.53
CA PHE A 138 -20.74 -16.71 17.93
C PHE A 138 -19.36 -16.49 18.56
N ASN A 139 -18.93 -15.23 18.72
CA ASN A 139 -17.62 -14.94 19.32
C ASN A 139 -17.54 -15.28 20.82
N VAL A 140 -18.67 -15.39 21.52
CA VAL A 140 -18.76 -15.69 22.95
C VAL A 140 -18.92 -17.19 23.22
N HIS A 141 -19.21 -18.02 22.21
CA HIS A 141 -19.25 -19.47 22.38
C HIS A 141 -17.92 -20.01 22.93
N ASP A 142 -18.02 -20.96 23.86
CA ASP A 142 -16.84 -21.59 24.49
C ASP A 142 -15.97 -22.35 23.48
N ASP A 143 -16.56 -22.81 22.37
CA ASP A 143 -15.86 -23.49 21.26
C ASP A 143 -15.08 -22.50 20.36
N VAL A 144 -15.40 -21.21 20.41
CA VAL A 144 -14.79 -20.16 19.57
C VAL A 144 -13.83 -19.28 20.37
N SER A 145 -14.14 -19.05 21.64
CA SER A 145 -13.30 -18.34 22.59
C SER A 145 -13.43 -18.91 23.99
N TYR A 146 -12.36 -18.90 24.79
CA TYR A 146 -12.41 -19.30 26.19
C TYR A 146 -12.24 -18.10 27.12
N GLN A 147 -12.88 -18.12 28.28
CA GLN A 147 -12.79 -17.04 29.26
C GLN A 147 -11.52 -17.18 30.11
N LEU A 148 -10.81 -16.07 30.34
CA LEU A 148 -9.66 -16.06 31.25
C LEU A 148 -10.15 -16.10 32.71
N PRO A 149 -9.46 -16.81 33.62
CA PRO A 149 -9.89 -16.95 35.01
C PRO A 149 -9.43 -15.80 35.92
N GLY A 150 -8.45 -14.99 35.50
CA GLY A 150 -7.80 -14.02 36.39
C GLY A 150 -8.68 -12.81 36.72
N LYS A 151 -8.72 -12.40 38.00
CA LYS A 151 -9.45 -11.19 38.43
C LYS A 151 -8.98 -9.89 37.74
N ARG A 152 -7.72 -9.87 37.28
CA ARG A 152 -7.13 -8.76 36.51
C ARG A 152 -7.38 -8.86 35.00
N ASP A 153 -7.89 -10.00 34.53
CA ASP A 153 -8.20 -10.23 33.12
C ASP A 153 -9.59 -9.69 32.79
N THR A 154 -9.87 -8.47 33.23
CA THR A 154 -11.12 -7.75 32.96
C THR A 154 -10.87 -6.61 31.99
N ILE A 155 -11.92 -6.20 31.29
CA ILE A 155 -11.93 -5.05 30.40
C ILE A 155 -13.21 -4.27 30.60
N LEU A 156 -13.09 -2.95 30.67
CA LEU A 156 -14.21 -2.05 30.78
C LEU A 156 -14.63 -1.63 29.37
N VAL A 157 -15.86 -1.96 28.99
CA VAL A 157 -16.47 -1.63 27.70
C VAL A 157 -17.54 -0.59 27.95
N GLN A 158 -17.57 0.44 27.11
CA GLN A 158 -18.60 1.47 27.14
C GLN A 158 -19.62 1.19 26.04
N ASP A 159 -20.88 1.07 26.42
CA ASP A 159 -21.99 0.86 25.49
C ASP A 159 -22.36 2.16 24.77
N ASP A 160 -23.15 2.05 23.70
CA ASP A 160 -23.59 3.20 22.89
C ASP A 160 -24.36 4.25 23.72
N ASP A 161 -25.03 3.82 24.80
CA ASP A 161 -25.76 4.66 25.76
C ASP A 161 -24.84 5.34 26.80
N GLY A 162 -23.52 5.09 26.71
CA GLY A 162 -22.51 5.66 27.61
C GLY A 162 -22.32 4.90 28.93
N GLN A 163 -23.10 3.84 29.17
CA GLN A 163 -22.94 2.96 30.32
C GLN A 163 -21.61 2.18 30.23
N LYS A 164 -20.92 2.01 31.35
CA LYS A 164 -19.67 1.27 31.43
C LYS A 164 -19.89 -0.08 32.10
N THR A 165 -19.65 -1.15 31.36
CA THR A 165 -19.82 -2.53 31.83
C THR A 165 -18.46 -3.23 31.85
N THR A 166 -18.16 -3.92 32.95
CA THR A 166 -16.90 -4.66 33.09
C THR A 166 -17.12 -6.11 32.64
N TYR A 167 -16.35 -6.56 31.66
CA TYR A 167 -16.38 -7.92 31.14
C TYR A 167 -15.10 -8.66 31.47
N GLN A 168 -15.20 -9.97 31.69
CA GLN A 168 -14.02 -10.83 31.72
C GLN A 168 -13.50 -11.02 30.29
N LYS A 169 -12.18 -10.90 30.11
CA LYS A 169 -11.54 -11.11 28.82
C LYS A 169 -11.73 -12.56 28.38
N ARG A 170 -12.08 -12.72 27.11
CA ARG A 170 -12.12 -14.01 26.42
C ARG A 170 -11.04 -14.04 25.36
N ILE A 171 -10.49 -15.21 25.11
CA ILE A 171 -9.42 -15.42 24.14
C ILE A 171 -9.99 -16.26 23.02
N SER A 172 -9.94 -15.73 21.81
CA SER A 172 -10.34 -16.51 20.64
C SER A 172 -9.34 -17.65 20.38
N ILE A 173 -9.89 -18.85 20.21
CA ILE A 173 -9.13 -20.09 20.02
C ILE A 173 -8.41 -20.05 18.67
N ASN A 174 -9.16 -19.73 17.63
CA ASN A 174 -8.71 -19.66 16.24
C ASN A 174 -8.31 -18.23 15.85
N ASN A 175 -7.70 -18.09 14.67
CA ASN A 175 -7.45 -16.77 14.12
C ASN A 175 -8.74 -16.16 13.55
N LEU A 176 -8.71 -14.85 13.31
CA LEU A 176 -9.90 -14.12 12.87
C LEU A 176 -10.41 -14.57 11.50
N ARG A 177 -9.52 -15.09 10.64
CA ARG A 177 -9.89 -15.61 9.32
C ARG A 177 -10.66 -16.92 9.45
N GLU A 178 -10.14 -17.85 10.24
CA GLU A 178 -10.77 -19.15 10.53
C GLU A 178 -12.14 -18.96 11.16
N ASN A 179 -12.26 -18.09 12.17
CA ASN A 179 -13.55 -17.78 12.79
C ASN A 179 -14.58 -17.21 11.81
N TYR A 180 -14.13 -16.38 10.86
CA TYR A 180 -15.01 -15.84 9.83
C TYR A 180 -15.48 -16.94 8.87
N GLU A 181 -14.59 -17.87 8.51
CA GLU A 181 -14.92 -19.03 7.67
C GLU A 181 -15.93 -19.95 8.38
N LEU A 182 -15.70 -20.27 9.66
CA LEU A 182 -16.65 -21.03 10.50
C LEU A 182 -18.02 -20.33 10.61
N PHE A 183 -18.03 -19.03 10.91
CA PHE A 183 -19.27 -18.26 10.99
C PHE A 183 -20.05 -18.28 9.67
N ARG A 184 -19.35 -18.22 8.53
CA ARG A 184 -19.94 -18.29 7.19
C ARG A 184 -20.48 -19.68 6.86
N GLU A 185 -19.85 -20.74 7.36
CA GLU A 185 -20.34 -22.11 7.21
C GLU A 185 -21.64 -22.34 7.98
N GLU A 186 -21.75 -21.79 9.19
CA GLU A 186 -22.97 -21.81 10.00
C GLU A 186 -24.06 -20.88 9.42
N ASN A 187 -23.65 -19.78 8.79
CA ASN A 187 -24.55 -18.72 8.31
C ASN A 187 -24.42 -18.46 6.80
N LYS A 188 -24.70 -19.50 5.99
CA LYS A 188 -24.49 -19.51 4.52
C LYS A 188 -25.21 -18.38 3.75
N ASN A 189 -26.27 -17.81 4.31
CA ASN A 189 -27.13 -16.80 3.66
C ASN A 189 -26.79 -15.35 4.05
N VAL A 190 -25.72 -15.12 4.80
CA VAL A 190 -25.37 -13.79 5.31
C VAL A 190 -24.30 -13.14 4.43
N ASP A 191 -24.64 -12.04 3.77
CA ASP A 191 -23.65 -11.20 3.08
C ASP A 191 -22.91 -10.30 4.07
N LEU A 192 -21.71 -10.73 4.47
CA LEU A 192 -20.87 -10.05 5.45
C LEU A 192 -19.41 -10.14 5.02
N SER A 193 -18.74 -8.99 4.94
CA SER A 193 -17.30 -8.95 4.68
C SER A 193 -16.48 -9.34 5.91
N ARG A 194 -15.29 -9.92 5.71
CA ARG A 194 -14.37 -10.25 6.81
C ARG A 194 -14.00 -9.04 7.67
N SER A 195 -13.85 -7.86 7.07
CA SER A 195 -13.60 -6.61 7.81
C SER A 195 -14.79 -6.21 8.68
N ALA A 196 -16.02 -6.30 8.16
CA ALA A 196 -17.21 -6.01 8.96
C ALA A 196 -17.38 -7.02 10.12
N PHE A 197 -17.07 -8.30 9.89
CA PHE A 197 -17.03 -9.31 10.94
C PHE A 197 -16.00 -8.98 12.02
N ALA A 198 -14.80 -8.55 11.61
CA ALA A 198 -13.73 -8.13 12.52
C ALA A 198 -14.13 -6.97 13.42
N ASP A 199 -14.79 -5.96 12.84
CA ASP A 199 -15.22 -4.74 13.52
C ASP A 199 -16.39 -5.00 14.49
N LEU A 200 -17.25 -5.97 14.17
CA LEU A 200 -18.39 -6.37 15.01
C LEU A 200 -18.02 -7.34 16.13
N ARG A 201 -16.78 -7.78 16.20
CA ARG A 201 -16.28 -8.65 17.27
C ARG A 201 -16.33 -7.91 18.62
N PRO A 202 -16.88 -8.53 19.68
CA PRO A 202 -16.95 -7.88 20.99
C PRO A 202 -15.55 -7.48 21.50
N PRO A 203 -15.36 -6.28 22.08
CA PRO A 203 -14.05 -5.78 22.49
C PRO A 203 -13.35 -6.66 23.55
N PHE A 204 -14.14 -7.37 24.36
CA PHE A 204 -13.64 -8.25 25.41
C PHE A 204 -13.21 -9.63 24.91
N VAL A 205 -13.51 -9.98 23.66
CA VAL A 205 -12.91 -11.13 22.99
C VAL A 205 -11.61 -10.63 22.37
N VAL A 206 -10.48 -11.28 22.67
CA VAL A 206 -9.14 -10.87 22.23
C VAL A 206 -8.52 -11.98 21.38
N CYS A 207 -7.83 -11.63 20.30
CA CYS A 207 -7.15 -12.62 19.45
C CYS A 207 -5.96 -13.24 20.18
N LYS A 208 -5.70 -14.55 20.01
CA LYS A 208 -4.58 -15.24 20.68
C LYS A 208 -3.18 -14.69 20.36
N VAL A 209 -3.01 -13.87 19.33
CA VAL A 209 -1.74 -13.14 19.09
C VAL A 209 -1.38 -12.23 20.27
N ALA A 210 -2.37 -11.74 21.02
CA ALA A 210 -2.15 -10.98 22.25
C ALA A 210 -1.57 -11.84 23.39
N LEU A 211 -1.60 -13.18 23.27
CA LEU A 211 -1.02 -14.14 24.19
C LEU A 211 0.27 -14.73 23.63
N ALA A 212 1.27 -13.90 23.35
CA ALA A 212 2.61 -14.33 22.87
C ALA A 212 3.35 -15.34 23.79
N HIS A 213 2.69 -15.93 24.79
CA HIS A 213 3.18 -16.97 25.70
C HIS A 213 2.80 -18.39 25.28
N ARG A 214 2.61 -18.69 23.99
CA ARG A 214 2.51 -20.08 23.48
C ARG A 214 3.88 -20.77 23.31
N VAL A 215 4.81 -20.46 24.19
CA VAL A 215 6.05 -21.21 24.38
C VAL A 215 5.97 -21.77 25.80
N CYS A 216 6.29 -23.04 26.04
CA CYS A 216 6.34 -23.55 27.41
C CYS A 216 7.34 -22.72 28.20
N VAL A 217 6.88 -22.04 29.25
CA VAL A 217 7.74 -21.32 30.21
C VAL A 217 8.12 -22.20 31.40
N CYS A 218 7.85 -23.50 31.30
CA CYS A 218 8.23 -24.47 32.30
C CYS A 218 9.75 -24.57 32.42
N VAL A 219 10.24 -24.76 33.65
CA VAL A 219 11.67 -24.87 33.96
C VAL A 219 12.33 -25.98 33.14
N TYR A 220 11.62 -27.07 32.87
CA TYR A 220 12.12 -28.19 32.04
C TYR A 220 12.49 -27.73 30.62
N HIS A 221 11.54 -27.22 29.84
CA HIS A 221 11.82 -26.74 28.48
C HIS A 221 12.81 -25.57 28.46
N ALA A 222 12.70 -24.63 29.41
CA ALA A 222 13.64 -23.51 29.50
C ALA A 222 15.08 -23.96 29.78
N ASN A 223 15.27 -25.00 30.59
CA ASN A 223 16.60 -25.54 30.90
C ASN A 223 17.18 -26.33 29.74
N VAL A 224 16.36 -27.11 29.03
CA VAL A 224 16.80 -27.81 27.81
C VAL A 224 17.23 -26.79 26.74
N ASP A 225 16.46 -25.74 26.50
CA ASP A 225 16.84 -24.67 25.55
C ASP A 225 18.15 -23.97 25.91
N LEU A 226 18.39 -23.69 27.20
CA LEU A 226 19.64 -23.08 27.65
C LEU A 226 20.84 -24.02 27.47
N PHE A 227 20.61 -25.31 27.72
CA PHE A 227 21.60 -26.36 27.53
C PHE A 227 21.96 -26.53 26.05
N LEU A 228 20.95 -26.70 25.19
CA LEU A 228 21.11 -26.89 23.74
C LEU A 228 21.92 -25.75 23.08
N LYS A 229 21.65 -24.48 23.44
CA LYS A 229 22.43 -23.33 22.93
C LYS A 229 23.92 -23.37 23.25
N SER A 230 24.29 -24.01 24.35
CA SER A 230 25.68 -24.16 24.77
C SER A 230 26.32 -25.37 24.08
N PHE A 231 25.54 -26.45 23.97
CA PHE A 231 25.93 -27.73 23.40
C PHE A 231 26.07 -27.71 21.86
N ASP A 232 25.24 -26.94 21.16
CA ASP A 232 25.26 -26.78 19.68
C ASP A 232 26.61 -26.37 19.11
N LYS A 233 27.44 -25.68 19.90
CA LYS A 233 28.79 -25.28 19.51
C LYS A 233 29.77 -26.46 19.37
N CYS A 234 29.42 -27.60 19.97
CA CYS A 234 30.27 -28.79 20.06
C CYS A 234 29.81 -29.90 19.09
N ILE A 235 28.73 -29.67 18.34
CA ILE A 235 28.15 -30.61 17.38
C ILE A 235 28.26 -30.04 15.96
N ALA A 236 28.75 -30.85 15.05
CA ALA A 236 28.78 -30.51 13.63
C ALA A 236 27.35 -30.47 13.04
N GLY A 237 27.04 -29.44 12.26
CA GLY A 237 25.76 -29.33 11.53
C GLY A 237 24.65 -28.54 12.23
N LYS A 238 24.89 -28.01 13.44
CA LYS A 238 23.93 -27.16 14.19
C LYS A 238 22.58 -27.81 14.49
N VAL A 239 22.62 -29.12 14.71
CA VAL A 239 21.44 -29.96 15.00
C VAL A 239 20.79 -29.55 16.34
N CYS A 240 21.58 -29.01 17.27
CA CYS A 240 21.15 -28.62 18.61
C CYS A 240 20.81 -27.13 18.77
N SER A 241 20.54 -26.42 17.68
CA SER A 241 20.31 -24.97 17.72
C SER A 241 19.00 -24.56 18.41
N SER A 242 17.99 -25.41 18.41
CA SER A 242 16.72 -25.22 19.12
C SER A 242 16.06 -26.55 19.47
N LEU A 243 15.13 -26.54 20.43
CA LEU A 243 14.34 -27.72 20.77
C LEU A 243 13.62 -28.30 19.56
N GLU A 244 13.02 -27.44 18.72
CA GLU A 244 12.30 -27.88 17.51
C GLU A 244 13.23 -28.59 16.51
N THR A 245 14.43 -28.04 16.29
CA THR A 245 15.43 -28.62 15.39
C THR A 245 15.93 -29.97 15.89
N VAL A 246 16.19 -30.08 17.19
CA VAL A 246 16.59 -31.35 17.82
C VAL A 246 15.47 -32.38 17.67
N THR A 247 14.24 -32.02 18.03
CA THR A 247 13.11 -32.94 17.89
C THR A 247 12.97 -33.44 16.45
N GLN A 248 13.01 -32.54 15.46
CA GLN A 248 12.91 -32.91 14.04
C GLN A 248 14.07 -33.80 13.56
N SER A 249 15.26 -33.69 14.15
CA SER A 249 16.39 -34.56 13.82
C SER A 249 16.30 -35.95 14.43
N LEU A 250 15.57 -36.09 15.55
CA LEU A 250 15.49 -37.34 16.31
C LEU A 250 14.28 -38.21 15.94
N VAL A 251 13.30 -37.67 15.22
CA VAL A 251 12.08 -38.40 14.86
C VAL A 251 11.84 -38.42 13.35
N CYS A 252 11.23 -39.50 12.84
CA CYS A 252 10.81 -39.59 11.45
C CYS A 252 9.62 -38.66 11.12
N ASN A 253 8.70 -38.52 12.07
CA ASN A 253 7.47 -37.75 11.91
C ASN A 253 7.03 -37.17 13.27
N THR A 254 6.97 -35.85 13.38
CA THR A 254 6.54 -35.14 14.58
C THR A 254 5.04 -35.25 14.88
N GLU A 255 4.24 -35.68 13.90
CA GLU A 255 2.80 -35.92 14.06
C GLU A 255 2.49 -37.36 14.50
N ASN A 256 3.47 -38.28 14.42
CA ASN A 256 3.30 -39.66 14.86
C ASN A 256 3.69 -39.81 16.34
N GLU A 257 2.72 -40.23 17.15
CA GLU A 257 2.87 -40.47 18.58
C GLU A 257 3.99 -41.48 18.90
N GLU A 258 4.04 -42.61 18.19
CA GLU A 258 5.07 -43.65 18.41
C GLU A 258 6.49 -43.12 18.16
N CYS A 259 6.65 -42.21 17.18
CA CYS A 259 7.93 -41.54 16.93
C CYS A 259 8.30 -40.59 18.07
N MET A 260 7.34 -39.78 18.54
CA MET A 260 7.55 -38.80 19.61
C MET A 260 7.79 -39.44 20.99
N PHE A 261 7.37 -40.69 21.19
CA PHE A 261 7.61 -41.48 22.40
C PHE A 261 8.78 -42.48 22.26
N SER A 262 9.62 -42.35 21.23
CA SER A 262 10.80 -43.22 21.01
C SER A 262 10.47 -44.71 20.87
N GLN A 263 9.26 -45.03 20.38
CA GLN A 263 8.80 -46.41 20.13
C GLN A 263 8.90 -46.80 18.65
N CYS A 264 9.28 -45.85 17.78
CA CYS A 264 9.40 -46.11 16.35
C CYS A 264 10.74 -46.79 16.01
N PRO A 265 10.71 -47.98 15.37
CA PRO A 265 11.94 -48.71 15.01
C PRO A 265 12.74 -48.02 13.89
N LEU A 266 12.16 -47.04 13.19
CA LEU A 266 12.83 -46.34 12.09
C LEU A 266 13.78 -45.24 12.58
N CYS A 267 13.49 -44.59 13.70
CA CYS A 267 14.32 -43.52 14.27
C CYS A 267 15.01 -43.91 15.59
N GLU A 268 14.99 -45.18 15.98
CA GLU A 268 15.62 -45.68 17.21
C GLU A 268 17.09 -45.27 17.35
N ASN A 269 17.83 -45.19 16.23
CA ASN A 269 19.25 -44.84 16.23
C ASN A 269 19.56 -43.37 15.88
N PHE A 270 18.54 -42.53 15.65
CA PHE A 270 18.79 -41.15 15.20
C PHE A 270 19.56 -40.32 16.21
N PHE A 271 19.40 -40.57 17.51
CA PHE A 271 20.20 -39.90 18.54
C PHE A 271 21.70 -40.18 18.37
N ARG A 272 22.07 -41.43 18.14
CA ARG A 272 23.46 -41.84 17.89
C ARG A 272 24.02 -41.17 16.64
N ASP A 273 23.26 -41.19 15.54
CA ASP A 273 23.73 -40.73 14.23
C ASP A 273 23.77 -39.20 14.12
N GLU A 274 22.79 -38.51 14.70
CA GLU A 274 22.64 -37.05 14.58
C GLU A 274 23.31 -36.27 15.72
N VAL A 275 23.54 -36.90 16.88
CA VAL A 275 24.14 -36.25 18.05
C VAL A 275 25.50 -36.87 18.38
N GLU A 276 25.57 -38.15 18.77
CA GLU A 276 26.81 -38.76 19.28
C GLU A 276 27.94 -38.75 18.24
N GLN A 277 27.65 -39.18 17.00
CA GLN A 277 28.66 -39.27 15.94
C GLN A 277 29.10 -37.89 15.40
N LYS A 278 28.34 -36.83 15.66
CA LYS A 278 28.62 -35.47 15.18
C LYS A 278 29.34 -34.60 16.22
N VAL A 279 29.69 -35.17 17.38
CA VAL A 279 30.53 -34.49 18.38
C VAL A 279 31.91 -34.21 17.80
N ILE A 280 32.35 -32.96 17.89
CA ILE A 280 33.64 -32.51 17.32
C ILE A 280 34.82 -32.96 18.20
N ASP A 281 34.70 -32.81 19.53
CA ASP A 281 35.70 -33.23 20.52
C ASP A 281 35.03 -33.48 21.88
N GLY A 282 34.99 -34.74 22.31
CA GLY A 282 34.32 -35.20 23.53
C GLY A 282 34.97 -34.71 24.83
N ASN A 283 36.28 -34.42 24.81
CA ASN A 283 37.05 -34.03 26.00
C ASN A 283 37.01 -32.53 26.29
N VAL A 284 36.40 -31.73 25.42
CA VAL A 284 36.26 -30.29 25.62
C VAL A 284 35.35 -30.03 26.82
N GLN A 285 35.74 -29.07 27.65
CA GLN A 285 34.90 -28.58 28.73
C GLN A 285 33.88 -27.58 28.21
N ILE A 286 32.61 -27.83 28.50
CA ILE A 286 31.51 -26.92 28.17
C ILE A 286 30.89 -26.35 29.45
N LYS A 287 30.28 -25.18 29.29
CA LYS A 287 29.55 -24.49 30.34
C LYS A 287 28.14 -24.21 29.87
N TRP A 288 27.15 -24.49 30.71
CA TRP A 288 25.75 -24.19 30.42
C TRP A 288 25.03 -23.64 31.63
N LEU A 289 23.90 -22.99 31.37
CA LEU A 289 23.06 -22.37 32.39
C LEU A 289 21.80 -23.20 32.62
N GLN A 290 21.35 -23.28 33.87
CA GLN A 290 20.04 -23.83 34.20
C GLN A 290 19.34 -22.96 35.24
N TRP A 291 18.02 -22.84 35.11
CA TRP A 291 17.17 -22.26 36.13
C TRP A 291 17.00 -23.23 37.28
N GLY A 292 17.30 -22.76 38.49
CA GLY A 292 16.97 -23.41 39.75
C GLY A 292 16.10 -22.50 40.62
N ASN A 293 15.57 -23.07 41.71
CA ASN A 293 14.84 -22.32 42.72
C ASN A 293 15.69 -22.26 43.99
N LYS A 294 15.97 -21.04 44.48
CA LYS A 294 16.63 -20.82 45.77
C LYS A 294 15.75 -19.89 46.58
N ASN A 295 15.23 -20.40 47.70
CA ASN A 295 14.37 -19.66 48.64
C ASN A 295 13.13 -19.02 47.97
N GLY A 296 12.50 -19.72 47.02
CA GLY A 296 11.30 -19.24 46.33
C GLY A 296 11.58 -18.24 45.20
N ARG A 297 12.85 -17.95 44.88
CA ARG A 297 13.24 -17.11 43.74
C ARG A 297 13.95 -17.94 42.68
N ALA A 298 13.58 -17.71 41.42
CA ALA A 298 14.26 -18.30 40.28
C ALA A 298 15.65 -17.68 40.13
N GLU A 299 16.67 -18.53 40.08
CA GLU A 299 18.08 -18.14 39.93
C GLU A 299 18.70 -18.99 38.80
N LYS A 300 19.52 -18.37 37.95
CA LYS A 300 20.33 -19.11 36.97
C LYS A 300 21.62 -19.56 37.63
N LYS A 301 21.91 -20.85 37.55
CA LYS A 301 23.17 -21.46 37.98
C LYS A 301 23.97 -21.88 36.76
N GLU A 302 25.29 -21.71 36.84
CA GLU A 302 26.24 -22.19 35.85
C GLU A 302 26.72 -23.59 36.23
N TYR A 303 26.71 -24.49 35.27
CA TYR A 303 27.22 -25.85 35.36
C TYR A 303 28.32 -26.02 34.31
N SER A 304 29.27 -26.92 34.59
CA SER A 304 30.35 -27.28 33.68
C SER A 304 30.59 -28.78 33.70
N GLY A 305 30.99 -29.33 32.57
CA GLY A 305 31.29 -30.75 32.38
C GLY A 305 31.95 -30.99 31.02
N SER A 306 32.37 -32.22 30.76
CA SER A 306 32.86 -32.60 29.44
C SER A 306 31.72 -32.65 28.41
N VAL A 307 32.05 -32.62 27.12
CA VAL A 307 31.04 -32.81 26.07
C VAL A 307 30.41 -34.21 26.15
N ASP A 308 31.19 -35.24 26.50
CA ASP A 308 30.66 -36.61 26.67
C ASP A 308 29.63 -36.70 27.81
N GLU A 309 29.91 -36.05 28.96
CA GLU A 309 28.95 -35.94 30.06
C GLU A 309 27.68 -35.20 29.63
N ALA A 310 27.83 -34.21 28.73
CA ALA A 310 26.72 -33.44 28.21
C ALA A 310 25.85 -34.26 27.22
N VAL A 311 26.45 -35.12 26.39
CA VAL A 311 25.72 -36.07 25.52
C VAL A 311 24.85 -36.99 26.38
N GLN A 312 25.42 -37.60 27.42
CA GLN A 312 24.69 -38.49 28.33
C GLN A 312 23.56 -37.75 29.06
N LEU A 313 23.81 -36.50 29.46
CA LEU A 313 22.78 -35.67 30.08
C LEU A 313 21.63 -35.36 29.11
N LEU A 314 21.91 -35.13 27.83
CA LEU A 314 20.87 -34.88 26.83
C LEU A 314 20.04 -36.13 26.57
N GLU A 315 20.69 -37.29 26.43
CA GLU A 315 20.04 -38.58 26.25
C GLU A 315 19.07 -38.86 27.42
N SER A 316 19.49 -38.61 28.66
CA SER A 316 18.65 -38.78 29.85
C SER A 316 17.47 -37.81 29.95
N LYS A 317 17.38 -36.80 29.08
CA LYS A 317 16.26 -35.84 29.02
C LYS A 317 15.28 -36.15 27.90
N ILE A 318 15.67 -37.04 26.98
CA ILE A 318 14.91 -37.41 25.79
C ILE A 318 14.32 -38.82 25.95
N ALA A 319 15.02 -39.72 26.66
CA ALA A 319 14.50 -41.02 27.12
C ALA A 319 13.44 -40.86 28.22
#